data_AF-A0A7K0CXM3-F1
#
_entry.id   AF-A0A7K0CXM3-F1
#
_cell.length_a   1.000
_cell.length_b   1.000
_cell.length_c   1.000
_cell.angle_alpha   90.00
_cell.angle_beta   90.00
_cell.angle_gamma   90.00
#
_symmetry.space_group_name_H-M   'P 1'
#
loop_
_entity.id
_entity.type
_entity.pdbx_description
1 polymer ?
#
loop_
_entity_poly.entity_id
_entity_poly.type
_entity_poly.pdbx_seq_one_letter_code
_entity_poly.pdbx_strand_id
1 'polypeptide(L)'
;MRTLIVGATLTALAGTALTCAATAASAGQVVAQPDQGRIGVSLSHEETAALAEGPIPALIGKVVPLNHMGAGLHPGSRIYRDPRGGIHASPRELLLESAAHPDGNVIIYLDAPGTHGSRVLDIYEHWS
;
A
#
# COMPACT_ATOMS: atom_id res chain seq x y z
N MET A 1 17.54 -25.96 18.91
CA MET A 1 16.73 -26.05 17.68
C MET A 1 15.59 -25.04 17.80
N ARG A 2 15.60 -23.96 17.01
CA ARG A 2 14.50 -22.97 16.92
C ARG A 2 14.21 -22.77 15.43
N THR A 3 13.63 -23.79 14.82
CA THR A 3 13.42 -23.89 13.39
C THR A 3 12.09 -23.21 13.03
N LEU A 4 12.17 -22.14 12.24
CA LEU A 4 11.21 -21.67 11.23
C LEU A 4 9.70 -21.81 11.57
N ILE A 5 9.11 -20.76 12.13
CA ILE A 5 7.65 -20.51 12.07
C ILE A 5 7.32 -19.32 11.14
N VAL A 6 8.32 -18.59 10.64
CA VAL A 6 8.11 -17.38 9.80
C VAL A 6 7.66 -17.71 8.36
N GLY A 7 7.95 -18.91 7.86
CA GLY A 7 7.60 -19.29 6.48
C GLY A 7 6.13 -19.67 6.27
N ALA A 8 5.49 -20.24 7.30
CA ALA A 8 4.10 -20.72 7.21
C ALA A 8 3.07 -19.59 7.33
N THR A 9 3.40 -18.51 8.03
CA THR A 9 2.53 -17.33 8.16
C THR A 9 2.46 -16.52 6.87
N LEU A 10 3.56 -16.37 6.12
CA LEU A 10 3.54 -15.66 4.84
C LEU A 10 2.70 -16.38 3.77
N THR A 11 2.74 -17.71 3.74
CA THR A 11 1.91 -18.50 2.81
C THR A 11 0.43 -18.47 3.18
N ALA A 12 0.11 -18.45 4.48
CA ALA A 12 -1.26 -18.28 4.96
C ALA A 12 -1.81 -16.87 4.70
N LEU A 13 -1.00 -15.82 4.87
CA LEU A 13 -1.38 -14.44 4.52
C LEU A 13 -1.52 -14.24 2.99
N ALA A 14 -0.65 -14.84 2.20
CA ALA A 14 -0.79 -14.83 0.74
C ALA A 14 -2.08 -15.53 0.30
N GLY A 15 -2.44 -16.65 0.95
CA GLY A 15 -3.66 -17.39 0.68
C GLY A 15 -4.95 -16.63 0.99
N THR A 16 -5.00 -15.87 2.09
CA THR A 16 -6.18 -15.06 2.44
C THR A 16 -6.25 -13.73 1.68
N ALA A 17 -5.12 -13.12 1.34
CA ALA A 17 -5.08 -11.94 0.46
C ALA A 17 -5.63 -12.26 -0.95
N LEU A 18 -5.34 -13.46 -1.47
CA LEU A 18 -5.86 -13.92 -2.76
C LEU A 18 -7.39 -14.13 -2.77
N THR A 19 -8.00 -14.47 -1.63
CA THR A 19 -9.46 -14.69 -1.57
C THR A 19 -10.31 -13.42 -1.53
N CYS A 20 -9.73 -12.27 -1.20
CA CYS A 20 -10.44 -10.99 -1.16
C CYS A 20 -10.37 -10.20 -2.48
N ALA A 21 -9.53 -10.63 -3.43
CA ALA A 21 -9.32 -9.94 -4.70
C ALA A 21 -10.40 -10.25 -5.77
N ALA A 22 -11.39 -11.08 -5.46
CA ALA A 22 -12.40 -11.55 -6.41
C ALA A 22 -13.68 -10.69 -6.45
N THR A 23 -13.56 -9.36 -6.52
CA THR A 23 -14.69 -8.50 -6.91
C THR A 23 -14.24 -7.53 -8.00
N ALA A 24 -15.02 -7.48 -9.07
CA ALA A 24 -14.64 -6.99 -10.39
C ALA A 24 -14.32 -5.48 -10.43
N ALA A 25 -13.06 -5.16 -10.68
CA ALA A 25 -12.60 -4.03 -11.49
C ALA A 25 -11.06 -4.17 -11.61
N SER A 26 -10.56 -4.54 -12.80
CA SER A 26 -9.14 -4.56 -13.21
C SER A 26 -8.12 -4.98 -12.13
N ALA A 27 -7.59 -6.20 -12.27
CA ALA A 27 -6.69 -6.79 -11.29
C ALA A 27 -5.34 -6.06 -11.30
N GLY A 28 -5.16 -5.12 -10.37
CA GLY A 28 -3.85 -4.53 -10.10
C GLY A 28 -2.77 -5.62 -10.02
N GLN A 29 -1.58 -5.31 -10.54
CA GLN A 29 -0.52 -6.28 -10.70
C GLN A 29 0.06 -6.66 -9.33
N VAL A 30 0.05 -7.95 -8.99
CA VAL A 30 0.69 -8.43 -7.75
C VAL A 30 2.19 -8.21 -7.81
N VAL A 31 2.74 -7.58 -6.77
CA VAL A 31 4.17 -7.33 -6.59
C VAL A 31 4.63 -8.02 -5.31
N ALA A 32 5.41 -9.10 -5.44
CA ALA A 32 5.99 -9.80 -4.29
C ALA A 32 7.45 -9.39 -4.06
N GLN A 33 7.78 -8.97 -2.83
CA GLN A 33 9.14 -8.64 -2.40
C GLN A 33 9.47 -9.40 -1.12
N PRO A 34 9.66 -10.74 -1.22
CA PRO A 34 9.87 -11.59 -0.05
C PRO A 34 11.18 -11.27 0.69
N ASP A 35 12.19 -10.75 0.00
CA ASP A 35 13.44 -10.24 0.56
C ASP A 35 13.22 -9.03 1.48
N GLN A 36 12.16 -8.26 1.24
CA GLN A 36 11.72 -7.13 2.06
C GLN A 36 10.54 -7.51 2.98
N GLY A 37 10.13 -8.78 2.94
CA GLY A 37 9.03 -9.32 3.73
C GLY A 37 7.70 -8.61 3.48
N ARG A 38 7.39 -8.29 2.22
CA ARG A 38 6.14 -7.63 1.84
C ARG A 38 5.56 -8.15 0.54
N ILE A 39 4.25 -8.00 0.40
CA ILE A 39 3.50 -8.30 -0.83
C ILE A 39 2.55 -7.15 -1.10
N GLY A 40 2.40 -6.78 -2.36
CA GLY A 40 1.61 -5.63 -2.73
C GLY A 40 0.89 -5.79 -4.06
N VAL A 41 0.23 -4.71 -4.43
CA VAL A 41 -0.49 -4.56 -5.68
C VAL A 41 -0.10 -3.21 -6.29
N SER A 42 0.41 -3.26 -7.51
CA SER A 42 0.62 -2.06 -8.34
C SER A 42 -0.66 -1.78 -9.09
N LEU A 43 -1.21 -0.60 -8.91
CA LEU A 43 -2.43 -0.19 -9.60
C LEU A 43 -2.10 0.49 -10.93
N SER A 44 -3.01 0.43 -11.89
CA SER A 44 -3.02 1.34 -13.03
C SER A 44 -3.46 2.75 -12.59
N HIS A 45 -3.31 3.73 -13.48
CA HIS A 45 -3.81 5.08 -13.23
C HIS A 45 -5.34 5.07 -13.01
N GLU A 46 -6.08 4.38 -13.87
CA GLU A 46 -7.54 4.26 -13.80
C GLU A 46 -8.00 3.55 -12.53
N GLU A 47 -7.29 2.49 -12.11
CA GLU A 47 -7.55 1.79 -10.86
C GLU A 47 -7.26 2.68 -9.65
N THR A 48 -6.17 3.45 -9.69
CA THR A 48 -5.81 4.42 -8.65
C THR A 48 -6.91 5.47 -8.50
N ALA A 49 -7.38 6.04 -9.61
CA ALA A 49 -8.47 7.02 -9.63
C ALA A 49 -9.79 6.42 -9.11
N ALA A 50 -10.17 5.22 -9.59
CA ALA A 50 -11.37 4.54 -9.13
C ALA A 50 -11.33 4.21 -7.63
N LEU A 51 -10.16 3.80 -7.12
CA LEU A 51 -9.96 3.52 -5.70
C LEU A 51 -10.02 4.79 -4.85
N ALA A 52 -9.47 5.90 -5.35
CA ALA A 52 -9.47 7.21 -4.67
C ALA A 52 -10.89 7.73 -4.41
N GLU A 53 -11.75 7.65 -5.42
CA GLU A 53 -13.17 8.04 -5.38
C GLU A 53 -14.03 7.06 -4.56
N GLY A 54 -13.52 5.84 -4.35
CA GLY A 54 -14.20 4.80 -3.60
C GLY A 54 -14.27 5.02 -2.09
N PRO A 55 -15.07 4.19 -1.39
CA PRO A 55 -15.14 4.20 0.07
C PRO A 55 -13.95 3.48 0.73
N ILE A 56 -13.23 2.63 0.00
CA ILE A 56 -12.16 1.76 0.54
C ILE A 56 -11.07 2.54 1.29
N PRO A 57 -10.52 3.67 0.79
CA PRO A 57 -9.47 4.41 1.50
C PRO A 57 -9.91 4.90 2.89
N ALA A 58 -11.18 5.29 3.03
CA ALA A 58 -11.75 5.70 4.30
C ALA A 58 -11.93 4.51 5.26
N LEU A 59 -12.23 3.32 4.75
CA LEU A 59 -12.30 2.09 5.57
C LEU A 59 -10.92 1.67 6.04
N ILE A 60 -9.90 1.75 5.17
CA ILE A 60 -8.51 1.47 5.53
C ILE A 60 -8.08 2.36 6.70
N GLY A 61 -8.34 3.67 6.62
CA GLY A 61 -8.00 4.61 7.71
C GLY A 61 -8.71 4.35 9.05
N LYS A 62 -9.77 3.53 9.08
CA LYS A 62 -10.42 3.09 10.32
C LYS A 62 -9.83 1.80 10.88
N VAL A 63 -9.28 0.94 10.03
CA VAL A 63 -8.75 -0.37 10.40
C VAL A 63 -7.26 -0.29 10.72
N VAL A 64 -6.52 0.49 9.95
CA VAL A 64 -5.07 0.67 10.08
C VAL A 64 -4.80 2.07 10.63
N PRO A 65 -4.29 2.20 11.87
CA PRO A 65 -3.94 3.51 12.41
C PRO A 65 -2.80 4.15 11.59
N LEU A 66 -2.80 5.49 11.49
CA LEU A 66 -1.79 6.23 10.70
C LEU A 66 -0.34 5.93 11.10
N ASN A 67 -0.06 5.66 12.38
CA ASN A 67 1.27 5.30 12.87
C ASN A 67 1.73 3.87 12.48
N HIS A 68 0.84 3.09 11.86
CA HIS A 68 1.12 1.78 11.28
C HIS A 68 1.10 1.82 9.74
N MET A 69 0.95 3.02 9.16
CA MET A 69 1.00 3.23 7.72
C MET A 69 2.27 3.97 7.31
N GLY A 70 2.84 3.58 6.19
CA GLY A 70 3.89 4.33 5.51
C GLY A 70 3.40 4.94 4.21
N ALA A 71 4.07 6.03 3.82
CA ALA A 71 3.86 6.65 2.53
C ALA A 71 5.21 6.89 1.85
N GLY A 72 5.29 6.59 0.56
CA GLY A 72 6.41 6.95 -0.29
C GLY A 72 5.97 7.99 -1.30
N LEU A 73 6.27 9.26 -1.03
CA LEU A 73 5.90 10.34 -1.94
C LEU A 73 6.85 10.40 -3.13
N HIS A 74 6.30 10.65 -4.30
CA HIS A 74 7.09 11.02 -5.47
C HIS A 74 7.74 12.40 -5.24
N PRO A 75 8.92 12.70 -5.82
CA PRO A 75 9.58 14.00 -5.64
C PRO A 75 8.75 15.22 -6.06
N GLY A 76 7.81 15.04 -7.00
CA GLY A 76 6.89 16.08 -7.46
C GLY A 76 5.58 16.17 -6.67
N SER A 77 5.39 15.35 -5.63
CA SER A 77 4.17 15.32 -4.83
C SER A 77 3.96 16.64 -4.10
N ARG A 78 2.71 17.10 -4.05
CA ARG A 78 2.31 18.29 -3.28
C ARG A 78 2.01 17.95 -1.82
N ILE A 79 2.05 16.67 -1.44
CA ILE A 79 1.84 16.25 -0.05
C ILE A 79 3.01 16.70 0.80
N TYR A 80 2.70 17.34 1.93
CA TYR A 80 3.70 17.84 2.85
C TYR A 80 4.47 16.70 3.53
N ARG A 81 5.80 16.78 3.47
CA ARG A 81 6.72 15.98 4.27
C ARG A 81 7.34 16.86 5.35
N ASP A 82 7.23 16.44 6.60
CA ASP A 82 7.78 17.18 7.72
C ASP A 82 9.33 17.13 7.75
N PRO A 83 10.00 18.00 8.53
CA PRO A 83 11.47 18.04 8.60
C PRO A 83 12.12 16.77 9.14
N ARG A 84 11.35 15.88 9.78
CA ARG A 84 11.81 14.57 10.27
C ARG A 84 11.52 13.45 9.28
N GLY A 85 10.97 13.77 8.11
CA GLY A 85 10.61 12.82 7.06
C GLY A 85 9.23 12.17 7.25
N GLY A 86 8.44 12.60 8.24
CA GLY A 86 7.09 12.11 8.45
C GLY A 86 6.12 12.64 7.39
N ILE A 87 5.22 11.77 6.93
CA ILE A 87 4.18 12.09 5.96
C ILE A 87 2.84 11.95 6.69
N HIS A 88 2.07 13.02 6.70
CA HIS A 88 0.78 13.10 7.40
C HIS A 88 -0.34 13.18 6.37
N ALA A 89 -0.46 12.13 5.57
CA ALA A 89 -1.49 12.01 4.55
C ALA A 89 -2.33 10.77 4.81
N SER A 90 -3.64 10.92 4.65
CA SER A 90 -4.56 9.79 4.60
C SER A 90 -4.34 8.95 3.33
N PRO A 91 -4.73 7.66 3.33
CA PRO A 91 -4.70 6.85 2.12
C PRO A 91 -5.41 7.51 0.94
N ARG A 92 -6.53 8.19 1.19
CA ARG A 92 -7.28 8.91 0.16
C ARG A 92 -6.47 10.05 -0.45
N GLU A 93 -5.77 10.84 0.37
CA GLU A 93 -4.96 11.96 -0.13
C GLU A 93 -3.82 11.47 -1.03
N LEU A 94 -3.16 10.37 -0.68
CA LEU A 94 -2.11 9.75 -1.50
C LEU A 94 -2.67 9.27 -2.86
N LEU A 95 -3.82 8.59 -2.83
CA LEU A 95 -4.47 8.10 -4.04
C LEU A 95 -4.93 9.26 -4.95
N LEU A 96 -5.51 10.30 -4.38
CA LEU A 96 -5.95 11.49 -5.12
C LEU A 96 -4.78 12.28 -5.70
N GLU A 97 -3.68 12.41 -4.95
CA GLU A 97 -2.47 13.08 -5.45
C GLU A 97 -1.88 12.31 -6.63
N SER A 98 -1.70 10.99 -6.52
CA SER A 98 -1.27 10.15 -7.65
C SER A 98 -2.22 10.26 -8.85
N ALA A 99 -3.54 10.14 -8.63
CA ALA A 99 -4.53 10.21 -9.70
C ALA A 99 -4.65 11.60 -10.35
N ALA A 100 -4.12 12.66 -9.74
CA ALA A 100 -4.09 13.99 -10.32
C ALA A 100 -3.01 14.15 -11.41
N HIS A 101 -2.09 13.18 -11.54
CA HIS A 101 -1.05 13.17 -12.59
C HIS A 101 -1.47 12.25 -13.74
N PRO A 102 -1.23 12.61 -15.02
CA PRO A 102 -1.74 11.88 -16.19
C PRO A 102 -1.37 10.39 -16.29
N ASP A 103 -0.23 10.00 -15.72
CA ASP A 103 0.30 8.64 -15.66
C ASP A 103 0.51 8.18 -14.20
N GLY A 104 -0.03 8.93 -13.24
CA GLY A 104 0.20 8.67 -11.83
C GLY A 104 -0.59 7.49 -11.31
N ASN A 105 0.09 6.63 -10.57
CA ASN A 105 -0.49 5.48 -9.93
C ASN A 105 0.09 5.28 -8.52
N VAL A 106 -0.35 4.20 -7.87
CA VAL A 106 0.20 3.79 -6.58
C VAL A 106 0.58 2.31 -6.57
N ILE A 107 1.54 2.00 -5.72
CA ILE A 107 1.82 0.63 -5.28
C ILE A 107 1.50 0.53 -3.81
N ILE A 108 0.62 -0.41 -3.46
CA ILE A 108 0.18 -0.64 -2.08
C ILE A 108 0.81 -1.94 -1.60
N TYR A 109 1.57 -1.91 -0.50
CA TYR A 109 2.18 -3.09 0.11
C TYR A 109 1.57 -3.40 1.48
N LEU A 110 1.44 -4.69 1.76
CA LEU A 110 1.26 -5.24 3.09
C LEU A 110 2.58 -5.78 3.60
N ASP A 111 3.01 -5.29 4.75
CA ASP A 111 4.27 -5.67 5.38
C ASP A 111 4.06 -6.80 6.39
N ALA A 112 4.97 -7.78 6.37
CA ALA A 112 5.02 -8.78 7.43
C ALA A 112 5.38 -8.10 8.76
N PRO A 113 4.77 -8.51 9.89
CA PRO A 113 5.05 -7.90 11.19
C PRO A 113 6.54 -7.88 11.52
N GLY A 114 7.06 -6.69 11.85
CA GLY A 114 8.44 -6.47 12.28
C GLY A 114 9.47 -6.24 11.16
N THR A 115 9.07 -6.25 9.88
CA THR A 115 10.01 -5.97 8.76
C THR A 115 10.26 -4.48 8.56
N HIS A 116 9.23 -3.64 8.77
CA HIS A 116 9.30 -2.18 8.65
C HIS A 116 8.86 -1.46 9.94
N GLY A 117 9.38 -1.94 11.09
CA GLY A 117 9.00 -1.43 12.40
C GLY A 117 7.56 -1.79 12.75
N SER A 118 6.73 -0.80 13.07
CA SER A 118 5.31 -0.99 13.33
C SER A 118 4.44 -0.97 12.07
N ARG A 119 5.00 -0.67 10.90
CA ARG A 119 4.23 -0.53 9.65
C ARG A 119 3.69 -1.89 9.20
N VAL A 120 2.46 -1.86 8.71
CA VAL A 120 1.75 -3.02 8.14
C VAL A 120 1.17 -2.73 6.76
N LEU A 121 1.06 -1.45 6.38
CA LEU A 121 0.54 -1.00 5.11
C LEU A 121 1.40 0.17 4.62
N ASP A 122 1.90 0.07 3.40
CA ASP A 122 2.64 1.14 2.75
C ASP A 122 2.00 1.52 1.42
N ILE A 123 1.93 2.81 1.11
CA ILE A 123 1.42 3.32 -0.16
C ILE A 123 2.51 4.17 -0.81
N TYR A 124 2.92 3.80 -2.01
CA TYR A 124 3.95 4.50 -2.77
C TYR A 124 3.34 5.15 -4.00
N GLU A 125 3.57 6.44 -4.16
CA GLU A 125 3.26 7.20 -5.36
C GLU A 125 4.27 6.92 -6.48
N HIS A 126 3.81 6.87 -7.72
CA HIS A 126 4.66 6.62 -8.88
C HIS A 126 4.10 7.31 -10.14
N TRP A 127 4.98 8.02 -10.87
CA TRP A 127 4.74 8.62 -12.20
C TRP A 127 6.09 9.00 -12.85
N SER A 128 6.08 9.42 -14.12
CA SER A 128 7.27 9.82 -14.89
C SER A 128 7.55 11.33 -14.95
#